data_AF-X0Z1M2-F1
#
_entry.id   AF-X0Z1M2-F1
#
_cell.length_a   1.000
_cell.length_b   1.000
_cell.length_c   1.000
_cell.angle_alpha   90.00
_cell.angle_beta   90.00
_cell.angle_gamma   90.00
#
_symmetry.space_group_name_H-M   'P 1'
#
loop_
_entity.id
_entity.type
_entity.pdbx_description
1 polymer ?
#
loop_
_entity_poly.entity_id
_entity_poly.type
_entity_poly.pdbx_seq_one_letter_code
_entity_poly.pdbx_strand_id
1 'polypeptide(L)'
;MKILELFSGTESFSKIAEAKGHKCFTVDNDKRFNPSLCKDILLLQKADIPFNPDVIWASPPCTEYSHAKRSGIRDIKGANKNVLKTIE
;
A
#
# COMPACT_ATOMS: atom_id res chain seq x y z
N MET A 1 -9.57 -14.51 -6.46
CA MET A 1 -9.96 -13.24 -5.81
C MET A 1 -9.30 -12.09 -6.54
N LYS A 2 -9.93 -10.91 -6.51
CA LYS A 2 -9.36 -9.64 -6.96
C LYS A 2 -8.83 -8.91 -5.73
N ILE A 3 -7.52 -8.65 -5.69
CA ILE A 3 -6.84 -8.15 -4.50
C ILE A 3 -6.22 -6.80 -4.81
N LEU A 4 -6.50 -5.82 -3.96
CA LEU A 4 -5.83 -4.53 -3.96
C LEU A 4 -4.70 -4.58 -2.92
N GLU A 5 -3.46 -4.39 -3.35
CA GLU A 5 -2.28 -4.29 -2.47
C GLU A 5 -1.82 -2.83 -2.40
N LEU A 6 -1.89 -2.24 -1.21
CA LEU A 6 -1.47 -0.87 -0.92
C LEU A 6 -0.11 -0.87 -0.23
N PHE A 7 0.75 0.09 -0.61
CA PHE A 7 2.16 0.14 -0.20
C PHE A 7 2.89 -1.15 -0.61
N SER A 8 2.73 -1.54 -1.87
CA SER A 8 3.12 -2.87 -2.35
C SER A 8 4.63 -3.11 -2.26
N GLY A 9 5.46 -2.07 -2.30
CA GLY A 9 6.91 -2.19 -2.28
C GLY A 9 7.37 -3.22 -3.31
N THR A 10 8.16 -4.21 -2.90
CA THR A 10 8.64 -5.29 -3.78
C THR A 10 7.60 -6.36 -4.16
N GLU A 11 6.32 -6.15 -3.83
CA GLU A 11 5.18 -7.02 -4.13
C GLU A 11 5.31 -8.43 -3.53
N SER A 12 5.90 -8.53 -2.34
CA SER A 12 6.16 -9.83 -1.69
C SER A 12 4.87 -10.62 -1.43
N PHE A 13 3.77 -9.94 -1.10
CA PHE A 13 2.47 -10.56 -0.93
C PHE A 13 1.80 -10.85 -2.28
N SER A 14 1.73 -9.88 -3.18
CA SER A 14 1.05 -10.06 -4.48
C SER A 14 1.70 -11.14 -5.35
N LYS A 15 3.02 -11.31 -5.34
CA LYS A 15 3.71 -12.41 -6.05
C LYS A 15 3.21 -13.79 -5.64
N ILE A 16 3.01 -14.01 -4.34
CA ILE A 16 2.50 -15.29 -3.81
C ILE A 16 1.00 -15.43 -4.10
N ALA A 17 0.23 -14.35 -4.00
CA ALA A 17 -1.19 -14.35 -4.32
C ALA A 17 -1.46 -14.68 -5.80
N GLU A 18 -0.68 -14.09 -6.71
CA GLU A 18 -0.73 -14.38 -8.15
C GLU A 18 -0.33 -15.82 -8.46
N ALA A 19 0.71 -16.35 -7.81
CA ALA A 19 1.09 -17.75 -7.93
C ALA A 19 -0.02 -18.72 -7.46
N LYS A 20 -0.98 -18.25 -6.65
CA LYS A 20 -2.19 -18.99 -6.23
C LYS A 20 -3.41 -18.72 -7.11
N GLY A 21 -3.24 -18.05 -8.26
CA GLY A 21 -4.32 -17.76 -9.21
C GLY A 21 -5.22 -16.59 -8.81
N HIS A 22 -4.75 -15.68 -7.95
CA HIS A 22 -5.45 -14.44 -7.65
C HIS A 22 -5.02 -13.33 -8.62
N LYS A 23 -5.90 -12.34 -8.83
CA LYS A 23 -5.61 -11.15 -9.63
C LYS A 23 -5.26 -10.01 -8.70
N CYS A 24 -4.05 -9.48 -8.79
CA CYS A 24 -3.60 -8.37 -7.96
C CYS A 24 -3.65 -7.04 -8.72
N PHE A 25 -3.81 -5.95 -7.97
CA PHE A 25 -3.54 -4.58 -8.42
C PHE A 25 -2.75 -3.90 -7.32
N THR A 26 -1.53 -3.49 -7.63
CA THR A 26 -0.53 -3.02 -6.68
C THR A 26 -0.39 -1.49 -6.75
N VAL A 27 -0.38 -0.83 -5.60
CA VAL A 27 -0.24 0.63 -5.49
C VAL A 27 0.95 0.97 -4.61
N ASP A 28 1.87 1.75 -5.15
CA ASP A 28 3.01 2.30 -4.42
C ASP A 28 3.36 3.69 -4.97
N ASN A 29 4.01 4.54 -4.17
CA ASN A 29 4.44 5.87 -4.63
C ASN A 29 5.87 5.87 -5.17
N ASP A 30 6.61 4.77 -5.02
CA ASP A 30 7.96 4.61 -5.52
C ASP A 30 7.99 3.84 -6.84
N LYS A 31 8.22 4.59 -7.93
CA LYS A 31 8.34 4.04 -9.28
C LYS A 31 9.39 2.95 -9.44
N ARG A 32 10.40 2.87 -8.56
CA ARG A 32 11.47 1.85 -8.63
C ARG A 32 10.90 0.44 -8.45
N PHE A 33 9.75 0.31 -7.81
CA PHE A 33 9.09 -0.97 -7.59
C PHE A 33 8.16 -1.39 -8.73
N ASN A 34 7.92 -0.51 -9.71
CA ASN A 34 7.05 -0.78 -10.86
C ASN A 34 5.66 -1.34 -10.48
N PRO A 35 4.91 -0.67 -9.57
CA PRO A 35 3.56 -1.09 -9.20
C PRO A 35 2.59 -0.98 -10.37
N SER A 36 1.43 -1.65 -10.29
CA SER A 36 0.33 -1.52 -11.25
C SER A 36 -0.13 -0.06 -11.38
N LEU A 37 -0.09 0.69 -10.28
CA LEU A 37 -0.33 2.13 -10.24
C LEU A 37 0.69 2.82 -9.33
N CYS A 38 1.54 3.64 -9.94
CA CYS A 38 2.48 4.49 -9.21
C CYS A 38 1.77 5.77 -8.74
N LYS A 39 1.28 5.81 -7.49
CA LYS A 39 0.49 6.93 -6.95
C LYS A 39 0.62 7.03 -5.43
N ASP A 40 0.59 8.27 -4.92
CA ASP A 40 0.42 8.51 -3.49
C ASP A 40 -0.98 8.07 -3.06
N ILE A 41 -1.04 7.23 -2.03
CA ILE A 41 -2.29 6.72 -1.47
C ILE A 41 -3.25 7.84 -1.02
N LEU A 42 -2.72 8.99 -0.54
CA LEU A 42 -3.55 10.11 -0.12
C LEU A 42 -4.28 10.77 -1.30
N LEU A 43 -3.81 10.53 -2.53
CA LEU A 43 -4.42 10.99 -3.77
C LEU A 43 -5.21 9.88 -4.49
N LEU A 44 -5.18 8.65 -3.98
CA LEU A 44 -5.85 7.49 -4.56
C LEU A 44 -7.38 7.65 -4.43
N GLN A 45 -8.08 7.40 -5.55
CA GLN A 45 -9.52 7.47 -5.67
C GLN A 45 -10.08 6.09 -6.06
N LYS A 46 -11.34 5.80 -5.71
CA LYS A 46 -11.99 4.52 -6.05
C LYS A 46 -12.00 4.24 -7.55
N ALA A 47 -12.10 5.29 -8.38
CA ALA A 47 -12.07 5.19 -9.84
C ALA A 47 -10.69 4.77 -10.42
N ASP A 48 -9.61 4.90 -9.66
CA ASP A 48 -8.28 4.42 -10.08
C ASP A 48 -8.18 2.89 -9.99
N ILE A 49 -9.08 2.22 -9.25
CA ILE A 49 -9.04 0.78 -9.03
C ILE A 49 -9.90 0.08 -10.09
N PRO A 50 -9.33 -0.82 -10.92
CA PRO A 50 -10.01 -1.39 -12.07
C PRO A 50 -11.07 -2.45 -11.72
N PHE A 51 -11.30 -2.69 -10.44
CA PHE A 51 -12.27 -3.66 -9.95
C PHE A 51 -12.72 -3.33 -8.52
N ASN A 52 -13.85 -3.91 -8.10
CA ASN A 52 -14.20 -4.00 -6.69
C ASN A 52 -13.36 -5.11 -6.03
N PRO A 53 -12.45 -4.79 -5.08
CA PRO A 53 -11.59 -5.81 -4.46
C PRO A 53 -12.39 -6.73 -3.53
N ASP A 54 -12.04 -8.01 -3.54
CA ASP A 54 -12.52 -8.97 -2.53
C ASP A 54 -11.69 -8.86 -1.24
N VAL A 55 -10.42 -8.46 -1.37
CA VAL A 55 -9.45 -8.28 -0.28
C VAL A 55 -8.65 -7.01 -0.54
N ILE A 56 -8.41 -6.24 0.53
CA ILE A 56 -7.45 -5.15 0.56
C ILE A 56 -6.31 -5.58 1.50
N TRP A 57 -5.10 -5.64 0.97
CA TRP A 57 -3.87 -5.82 1.75
C TRP A 57 -3.14 -4.49 1.84
N ALA A 58 -2.71 -4.08 3.03
CA ALA A 58 -2.03 -2.81 3.22
C ALA A 58 -0.85 -2.95 4.19
N SER A 59 0.32 -2.48 3.77
CA SER A 59 1.56 -2.51 4.58
C SER A 59 2.14 -1.10 4.76
N PRO A 60 1.43 -0.18 5.45
CA PRO A 60 1.88 1.21 5.58
C PRO A 60 3.26 1.31 6.26
N PRO A 61 4.08 2.33 5.90
CA PRO A 61 5.40 2.51 6.50
C PRO A 61 5.33 2.63 8.03
N CYS A 62 6.12 1.81 8.72
CA CYS A 62 6.11 1.78 10.18
C CYS A 62 7.15 2.71 10.83
N THR A 63 7.98 3.42 10.04
CA THR A 63 9.12 4.23 10.50
C THR A 63 8.77 5.20 11.63
N GLU A 64 7.64 5.88 11.51
CA GLU A 64 7.20 6.87 12.50
C GLU A 64 6.65 6.24 13.79
N TYR A 65 6.15 5.01 13.72
CA TYR A 65 5.63 4.26 14.87
C TYR A 65 6.70 3.42 15.57
N SER A 66 7.72 2.97 14.84
CA SER A 66 8.69 1.99 15.32
C SER A 66 9.55 2.54 16.44
N HIS A 67 9.70 1.78 17.54
CA HIS A 67 10.68 2.08 18.59
C HIS A 67 12.13 2.05 18.09
N ALA A 68 12.39 1.44 16.92
CA ALA A 68 13.72 1.41 16.33
C ALA A 68 14.17 2.75 15.72
N LYS A 69 13.26 3.71 15.48
CA LYS A 69 13.64 5.06 15.03
C LYS A 69 14.36 5.82 16.15
N ARG A 70 15.67 6.01 16.00
CA ARG A 70 16.59 6.63 17.00
C ARG A 70 16.92 8.10 16.72
N SER A 71 16.59 8.62 15.55
CA SER A 71 16.91 9.99 15.13
C SER A 71 15.75 10.66 14.37
N GLY A 72 15.77 11.99 14.35
CA GLY A 72 14.72 12.81 13.75
C GLY A 72 13.46 12.96 14.61
N ILE A 73 12.67 14.00 14.35
CA ILE A 73 11.36 14.20 14.98
C ILE A 73 10.36 13.22 14.34
N ARG A 74 9.45 12.67 15.15
CA ARG A 74 8.41 11.76 14.66
C ARG A 74 7.24 12.53 14.06
N ASP A 75 6.86 12.19 12.83
CA ASP A 75 5.63 12.68 12.19
C ASP A 75 4.51 11.64 12.31
N ILE A 76 3.99 11.49 13.53
CA ILE A 76 2.87 10.59 13.81
C ILE A 76 1.62 11.02 13.06
N LYS A 77 1.41 12.33 12.85
CA LYS A 77 0.22 12.84 12.17
C LYS A 77 0.22 12.45 10.69
N GLY A 78 1.34 12.61 9.99
CA GLY A 78 1.50 12.17 8.62
C GLY A 78 1.33 10.66 8.48
N ALA A 79 1.98 9.89 9.35
CA ALA A 79 1.84 8.43 9.35
C ALA A 79 0.39 7.99 9.58
N ASN A 80 -0.34 8.64 10.48
CA ASN A 80 -1.74 8.32 10.77
C ASN A 80 -2.64 8.57 9.55
N LYS A 81 -2.39 9.63 8.76
CA LYS A 81 -3.15 9.90 7.53
C LYS A 81 -3.05 8.72 6.55
N ASN A 82 -1.85 8.17 6.38
CA ASN A 82 -1.63 7.02 5.50
C ASN A 82 -2.41 5.78 5.95
N VAL A 83 -2.40 5.48 7.26
CA VAL A 83 -3.14 4.34 7.82
C VAL A 83 -4.65 4.55 7.72
N LEU A 84 -5.15 5.75 8.06
CA LEU A 84 -6.58 6.04 7.97
C LEU A 84 -7.10 5.97 6.53
N LYS A 85 -6.25 6.31 5.54
CA LYS A 85 -6.64 6.22 4.13
C LYS A 85 -6.90 4.78 3.67
N THR A 86 -6.32 3.76 4.31
CA THR A 86 -6.54 2.36 3.91
C THR A 86 -7.91 1.81 4.29
N ILE A 87 -8.69 2.56 5.08
CA ILE A 87 -10.00 2.14 5.59
C ILE A 87 -11.18 3.00 5.09
N GLU A 88 -10.95 3.91 4.13
CA GLU A 88 -11.99 4.76 3.45
C GLU A 88 -12.58 4.11 2.18
#